data_AF-A0A6G7BXH8-F1
#
_entry.id   AF-A0A6G7BXH8-F1
#
_cell.length_a   1.000
_cell.length_b   1.000
_cell.length_c   1.000
_cell.angle_alpha   90.00
_cell.angle_beta   90.00
_cell.angle_gamma   90.00
#
_symmetry.space_group_name_H-M   'P 1'
#
loop_
_entity.id
_entity.type
_entity.pdbx_description
1 polymer ?
#
loop_
_entity_poly.entity_id
_entity_poly.type
_entity_poly.pdbx_seq_one_letter_code
_entity_poly.pdbx_strand_id
1 'polypeptide(L)' 'MKITDLNGCELKVTDLEKAIEQAENFKDMHHIPKDPTDGEKQEYWNDIYNKLLELKDKLNHEQLS' A
#
# COMPACT_ATOMS: atom_id res chain seq x y z
N MET A 1 9.62 -5.89 -7.50
CA MET A 1 9.87 -4.55 -6.91
C MET A 1 9.78 -4.66 -5.39
N LYS A 2 10.14 -3.62 -4.64
CA LYS A 2 10.08 -3.65 -3.16
C LYS A 2 9.66 -2.30 -2.58
N ILE A 3 8.96 -2.34 -1.47
CA ILE A 3 8.63 -1.18 -0.62
C ILE A 3 8.98 -1.52 0.83
N THR A 4 9.19 -0.51 1.66
CA THR A 4 9.36 -0.66 3.12
C THR A 4 8.08 -0.18 3.78
N ASP A 5 7.41 -1.03 4.57
CA ASP A 5 6.18 -0.66 5.26
C ASP A 5 6.43 0.31 6.44
N LEU A 6 5.35 0.72 7.11
CA LEU A 6 5.41 1.62 8.27
C LEU A 6 6.23 1.05 9.45
N ASN A 7 6.37 -0.27 9.54
CA ASN A 7 7.12 -0.96 10.59
C ASN A 7 8.60 -1.19 10.22
N GLY A 8 9.05 -0.71 9.07
CA GLY A 8 10.40 -0.93 8.58
C GLY A 8 10.63 -2.30 7.93
N CYS A 9 9.57 -3.08 7.69
CA CYS A 9 9.66 -4.37 7.02
C CYS A 9 9.70 -4.20 5.50
N GLU A 10 10.60 -4.91 4.83
CA GLU A 10 10.66 -4.91 3.37
C GLU A 10 9.63 -5.89 2.81
N LEU A 11 8.74 -5.39 1.95
CA LEU A 11 7.71 -6.16 1.26
C LEU A 11 8.07 -6.33 -0.21
N LYS A 12 8.10 -7.59 -0.66
CA LYS A 12 8.30 -7.92 -2.07
C LYS A 12 6.99 -7.74 -2.84
N VAL A 13 7.00 -6.84 -3.82
CA VAL A 13 5.88 -6.61 -4.75
C VAL A 13 6.10 -7.45 -6.01
N THR A 14 5.24 -8.46 -6.19
CA THR A 14 5.28 -9.40 -7.33
C THR A 14 4.39 -8.97 -8.50
N ASP A 15 3.28 -8.29 -8.21
CA ASP A 15 2.34 -7.73 -9.19
C ASP A 15 1.90 -6.37 -8.66
N LEU A 16 2.34 -5.29 -9.32
CA LEU A 16 2.16 -3.93 -8.82
C LEU A 16 0.70 -3.46 -8.92
N GLU A 17 0.04 -3.74 -10.04
CA GLU A 17 -1.36 -3.32 -10.24
C GLU A 17 -2.28 -4.03 -9.25
N LYS A 18 -2.12 -5.35 -9.06
CA LYS A 18 -2.91 -6.08 -8.06
C LYS A 18 -2.63 -5.63 -6.63
N ALA A 19 -1.39 -5.27 -6.32
CA ALA A 19 -1.06 -4.75 -4.99
C ALA A 19 -1.72 -3.40 -4.72
N ILE A 20 -1.77 -2.51 -5.72
CA ILE A 20 -2.44 -1.21 -5.63
C ILE A 20 -3.94 -1.40 -5.42
N GLU A 21 -4.59 -2.24 -6.25
CA GLU A 21 -6.01 -2.57 -6.12
C GLU A 21 -6.33 -3.16 -4.74
N GLN A 22 -5.47 -4.06 -4.25
CA GLN A 22 -5.64 -4.61 -2.92
C GLN A 22 -5.57 -3.52 -1.85
N ALA A 23 -4.52 -2.70 -1.84
CA ALA A 23 -4.35 -1.67 -0.83
C ALA A 23 -5.46 -0.60 -0.87
N GLU A 24 -5.96 -0.26 -2.06
CA GLU A 24 -7.11 0.65 -2.24
C GLU A 24 -8.37 0.11 -1.56
N ASN A 25 -8.64 -1.19 -1.67
CA ASN A 25 -9.81 -1.81 -1.06
C ASN A 25 -9.74 -1.85 0.49
N PHE A 26 -8.53 -1.89 1.05
CA PHE A 26 -8.35 -2.03 2.51
C PHE A 26 -8.11 -0.72 3.25
N LYS A 27 -7.62 0.33 2.58
CA LYS A 27 -7.21 1.59 3.26
C LYS A 27 -8.31 2.32 4.01
N ASP A 28 -9.57 2.09 3.64
CA ASP A 28 -10.76 2.69 4.27
C ASP A 28 -11.67 1.65 4.97
N MET A 29 -11.24 0.38 4.99
CA MET A 29 -12.02 -0.71 5.58
C MET A 29 -12.07 -0.59 7.11
N HIS A 30 -13.21 -0.94 7.70
CA HIS A 30 -13.41 -0.95 9.14
C HIS A 30 -14.47 -1.99 9.53
N HIS A 31 -14.45 -2.44 10.78
CA HIS A 31 -15.43 -3.38 11.31
C HIS A 31 -16.72 -2.66 11.72
N ILE A 32 -17.84 -3.40 11.74
CA ILE A 32 -19.11 -2.97 12.33
C ILE A 32 -19.57 -4.07 13.31
N PRO A 33 -19.56 -3.82 14.64
CA PRO A 33 -19.13 -2.58 15.30
C PRO A 33 -17.64 -2.31 15.17
N LYS A 34 -17.24 -1.05 15.33
CA LYS A 34 -15.85 -0.60 15.16
C LYS A 34 -14.89 -1.37 16.06
N ASP A 35 -13.80 -1.85 15.49
CA ASP A 35 -12.70 -2.46 16.23
C ASP A 35 -11.71 -1.35 16.67
N PRO A 36 -11.15 -1.41 17.90
CA PRO A 36 -10.18 -0.43 18.36
C PRO A 36 -8.95 -0.27 17.45
N THR A 37 -8.58 -1.33 16.72
CA THR A 37 -7.42 -1.37 15.81
C THR A 37 -7.73 -0.93 14.39
N ASP A 38 -9.00 -0.57 14.08
CA ASP A 38 -9.38 -0.14 12.73
C ASP A 38 -8.56 1.06 12.26
N GLY A 39 -8.26 2.01 13.16
CA GLY A 39 -7.44 3.17 12.84
C GLY A 39 -6.01 2.79 12.46
N GLU A 40 -5.36 1.91 13.22
CA GLU A 40 -4.00 1.44 12.95
C GLU A 40 -3.94 0.67 11.63
N LYS A 41 -4.95 -0.15 11.34
CA LYS A 41 -5.07 -0.88 10.07
C LYS A 41 -5.23 0.07 8.88
N GLN A 42 -6.08 1.10 9.02
CA GLN A 42 -6.27 2.11 7.98
C GLN A 42 -4.99 2.90 7.73
N GLU A 43 -4.27 3.31 8.77
CA GLU A 43 -2.98 4.00 8.64
C GLU A 43 -1.96 3.12 7.88
N TYR A 44 -1.84 1.85 8.28
CA TYR A 44 -0.97 0.88 7.61
C TYR A 44 -1.32 0.72 6.12
N TRP A 45 -2.60 0.51 5.79
CA TRP A 45 -2.99 0.31 4.39
C TRP A 45 -2.87 1.57 3.54
N ASN A 46 -3.09 2.76 4.11
CA ASN A 46 -2.83 4.02 3.42
C ASN A 46 -1.34 4.21 3.12
N ASP A 47 -0.46 3.89 4.06
CA ASP A 47 0.99 3.90 3.84
C ASP A 47 1.42 2.98 2.69
N ILE A 48 0.92 1.74 2.70
CA ILE A 48 1.18 0.78 1.62
C ILE A 48 0.68 1.29 0.27
N TYR A 49 -0.56 1.80 0.21
CA TYR A 49 -1.15 2.32 -1.02
C TYR A 49 -0.30 3.44 -1.63
N ASN A 50 0.07 4.44 -0.83
CA ASN A 50 0.88 5.57 -1.29
C ASN A 50 2.26 5.14 -1.81
N LYS A 51 2.94 4.22 -1.10
CA LYS A 51 4.24 3.72 -1.51
C LYS A 51 4.19 2.89 -2.81
N LEU A 52 3.08 2.19 -3.05
CA LEU A 52 2.87 1.48 -4.31
C LEU A 52 2.63 2.45 -5.47
N LEU A 53 1.90 3.55 -5.25
CA LEU A 53 1.75 4.61 -6.25
C LEU A 53 3.08 5.28 -6.60
N GLU A 54 3.88 5.64 -5.59
CA GLU A 54 5.22 6.19 -5.83
C GLU A 54 6.12 5.22 -6.61
N LEU A 55 6.04 3.92 -6.31
CA LEU A 55 6.78 2.90 -7.03
C LEU A 55 6.33 2.82 -8.50
N LYS A 56 5.02 2.90 -8.76
CA LYS A 56 4.47 2.95 -10.12
C LYS A 56 4.96 4.17 -10.89
N ASP A 57 4.94 5.35 -10.27
CA ASP A 57 5.42 6.58 -10.88
C ASP A 57 6.91 6.48 -11.24
N LYS A 58 7.75 6.00 -10.32
CA LYS A 58 9.19 5.79 -10.56
C LYS A 58 9.44 4.90 -11.78
N LEU A 59 8.71 3.78 -11.88
CA LEU A 59 8.85 2.86 -13.01
C LEU A 59 8.39 3.48 -14.34
N ASN A 60 7.31 4.25 -14.33
CA ASN A 60 6.85 4.96 -15.52
C ASN A 60 7.86 6.01 -15.99
N HIS A 61 8.52 6.70 -15.06
CA HIS A 61 9.58 7.66 -15.36
C HIS A 61 10.84 6.97 -15.92
N GLU A 62 11.26 5.84 -15.34
CA GLU A 62 12.41 5.06 -15.82
C GLU A 62 12.18 4.41 -17.20
N GLN A 63 10.93 4.09 -17.55
CA GLN A 63 10.60 3.56 -18.88
C GLN A 63 10.61 4.62 -19.99
N LEU A 64 10.62 5.91 -19.63
CA LEU A 64 10.63 7.04 -20.55
C LEU A 64 12.03 7.68 -20.71
N SER A 65 13.03 7.24 -19.92
CA SER A 65 14.41 7.75 -19.92
C SER A 65 15.37 6.83 -20.68
#